data_AF-A0A661F1F2-F1
#
_entry.id   AF-A0A661F1F2-F1
#
_cell.length_a   1.000
_cell.length_b   1.000
_cell.length_c   1.000
_cell.angle_alpha   90.00
_cell.angle_beta   90.00
_cell.angle_gamma   90.00
#
_symmetry.space_group_name_H-M   'P 1'
#
loop_
_entity.id
_entity.type
_entity.pdbx_description
1 polymer ?
#
loop_
_entity_poly.entity_id
_entity_poly.type
_entity_poly.pdbx_seq_one_letter_code
_entity_poly.pdbx_strand_id
1 'polypeptide(L)'
;GISKSQVNLALKRCFDVGLAKQGRHAGPPRANAKELINLIIHGVRYMFPVKLGSITRGIRTSLAAPIFNGELLSAGEFVPVWSDPEGKIKGLAVEPLFKSVPYAVRRDSDFYALLALVDSIRLGQPRERKLAADMLADLMESWGK
;
A
#
# COMPACT_ATOMS: atom_id res chain seq x y z
N GLY A 1 3.49 20.02 -0.40
CA GLY A 1 4.36 18.91 -0.85
C GLY A 1 5.44 18.64 0.19
N ILE A 2 6.29 17.64 -0.03
CA ILE A 2 7.47 17.36 0.82
C ILE A 2 8.64 18.23 0.33
N SER A 3 9.43 18.82 1.22
CA SER A 3 10.57 19.66 0.82
C SER A 3 11.73 18.83 0.25
N LYS A 4 12.56 19.42 -0.62
CA LYS A 4 13.76 18.76 -1.18
C LYS A 4 14.70 18.23 -0.08
N SER A 5 14.87 19.00 1.00
CA SER A 5 15.70 18.59 2.14
C SER A 5 15.14 17.37 2.86
N GLN A 6 13.81 17.29 3.06
CA GLN A 6 13.17 16.15 3.69
C GLN A 6 13.22 14.90 2.80
N VAL A 7 13.05 15.06 1.48
CA VAL A 7 13.23 13.95 0.52
C VAL A 7 14.67 13.41 0.59
N ASN A 8 15.68 14.28 0.57
CA ASN A 8 17.08 13.85 0.64
C ASN A 8 17.39 13.12 1.96
N LEU A 9 16.90 13.65 3.09
CA LEU A 9 17.09 13.02 4.41
C LEU A 9 16.42 11.63 4.48
N ALA A 10 15.21 11.49 3.93
CA ALA A 10 14.52 10.21 3.87
C ALA A 10 15.28 9.20 2.99
N LEU A 11 15.74 9.61 1.80
CA LEU A 11 16.53 8.76 0.91
C LEU A 11 17.84 8.32 1.56
N LYS A 12 18.55 9.23 2.26
CA LYS A 12 19.78 8.88 2.99
C LYS A 12 19.51 7.77 4.00
N ARG A 13 18.47 7.89 4.82
CA ARG A 13 18.08 6.82 5.76
C ARG A 13 17.76 5.51 5.04
N CYS A 14 17.05 5.57 3.92
CA CYS A 14 16.76 4.38 3.12
C CYS A 14 18.04 3.71 2.58
N PHE A 15 19.06 4.47 2.19
CA PHE A 15 20.36 3.90 1.81
C PHE A 15 21.07 3.29 3.02
N ASP A 16 21.12 4.01 4.15
CA ASP A 16 21.82 3.58 5.36
C ASP A 16 21.28 2.24 5.90
N VAL A 17 19.97 1.99 5.77
CA VAL A 17 19.32 0.73 6.19
C VAL A 17 19.10 -0.27 5.04
N GLY A 18 19.61 0.02 3.85
CA GLY A 18 19.57 -0.89 2.70
C GLY A 18 18.23 -1.03 1.97
N LEU A 19 17.24 -0.17 2.26
CA LEU A 19 15.94 -0.10 1.55
C LEU A 19 16.05 0.53 0.15
N ALA A 20 17.08 1.32 -0.09
CA ALA A 20 17.38 1.91 -1.41
C ALA A 20 18.80 1.55 -1.85
N LYS A 21 19.01 1.53 -3.17
CA LYS A 21 20.31 1.30 -3.82
C LYS A 21 20.59 2.42 -4.82
N GLN A 22 21.85 2.80 -4.96
CA GLN A 22 22.29 3.73 -5.99
C GLN A 22 21.88 3.19 -7.37
N GLY A 23 21.36 4.05 -8.24
CA GLY A 23 21.10 3.68 -9.62
C GLY A 23 22.41 3.34 -10.36
N ARG A 24 22.31 2.49 -11.39
CA ARG A 24 23.47 2.23 -12.28
C ARG A 24 23.87 3.55 -12.96
N HIS A 25 25.17 3.77 -13.15
CA HIS A 25 25.73 4.94 -13.85
C HIS A 25 25.21 6.29 -13.30
N ALA A 26 25.12 6.44 -11.98
CA ALA A 26 24.55 7.64 -11.32
C ALA A 26 23.09 7.96 -11.72
N GLY A 27 22.34 6.96 -12.20
CA GLY A 27 20.91 7.06 -12.43
C GLY A 27 20.09 7.22 -11.15
N PRO A 28 18.76 7.38 -11.28
CA PRO A 28 17.89 7.58 -10.12
C PRO A 28 17.99 6.40 -9.13
N PRO A 29 17.82 6.68 -7.83
CA PRO A 29 17.81 5.64 -6.80
C PRO A 29 16.75 4.57 -7.12
N ARG A 30 17.08 3.32 -6.81
CA ARG A 30 16.15 2.19 -6.96
C ARG A 30 15.82 1.61 -5.59
N ALA A 31 14.58 1.19 -5.41
CA ALA A 31 14.21 0.44 -4.23
C ALA A 31 14.94 -0.90 -4.20
N ASN A 32 15.39 -1.32 -3.03
CA ASN A 32 15.78 -2.70 -2.79
C ASN A 32 14.52 -3.53 -2.55
N ALA A 33 13.91 -4.03 -3.63
CA ALA A 33 12.58 -4.64 -3.61
C ALA A 33 12.45 -5.71 -2.51
N LYS A 34 13.42 -6.62 -2.39
CA LYS A 34 13.44 -7.67 -1.36
C LYS A 34 13.31 -7.12 0.06
N GLU A 35 14.13 -6.13 0.41
CA GLU A 35 14.11 -5.57 1.78
C GLU A 35 12.89 -4.69 2.02
N LEU A 36 12.40 -4.00 0.98
CA LEU A 36 11.14 -3.26 1.07
C LEU A 36 9.95 -4.19 1.30
N ILE A 37 9.89 -5.34 0.61
CA ILE A 37 8.87 -6.37 0.81
C ILE A 37 8.94 -6.90 2.25
N ASN A 38 10.13 -7.26 2.74
CA ASN A 38 10.32 -7.70 4.13
C ASN A 38 9.79 -6.67 5.13
N LEU A 39 10.15 -5.39 4.94
CA LEU A 39 9.68 -4.29 5.81
C LEU A 39 8.16 -4.17 5.77
N ILE A 40 7.55 -4.26 4.58
CA ILE A 40 6.09 -4.13 4.44
C ILE A 40 5.40 -5.31 5.14
N ILE A 41 5.80 -6.55 4.84
CA ILE A 41 5.16 -7.75 5.39
C ILE A 41 5.25 -7.80 6.92
N HIS A 42 6.40 -7.44 7.48
CA HIS A 42 6.64 -7.62 8.91
C HIS A 42 6.49 -6.35 9.75
N GLY A 43 6.66 -5.17 9.16
CA GLY A 43 6.75 -3.89 9.89
C GLY A 43 5.56 -2.96 9.74
N VAL A 44 4.94 -2.88 8.56
CA VAL A 44 4.01 -1.79 8.23
C VAL A 44 2.83 -1.69 9.18
N ARG A 45 2.31 -2.83 9.66
CA ARG A 45 1.17 -2.88 10.59
C ARG A 45 1.47 -2.29 11.97
N TYR A 46 2.75 -2.27 12.36
CA TYR A 46 3.21 -1.71 13.64
C TYR A 46 3.61 -0.25 13.49
N MET A 47 4.17 0.13 12.33
CA MET A 47 4.57 1.51 12.03
C MET A 47 3.39 2.41 11.67
N PHE A 48 2.39 1.85 10.99
CA PHE A 48 1.21 2.57 10.49
C PHE A 48 -0.08 1.81 10.85
N PRO A 49 -0.36 1.60 12.14
CA PRO A 49 -1.56 0.88 12.57
C PRO A 49 -2.82 1.61 12.08
N VAL A 50 -3.82 0.85 11.64
CA VAL A 50 -5.10 1.38 11.19
C VAL A 50 -6.23 0.46 11.63
N LYS A 51 -7.41 1.04 11.78
CA LYS A 51 -8.67 0.35 12.10
C LYS A 51 -9.74 0.84 11.14
N LEU A 52 -10.80 0.06 10.99
CA LEU A 52 -11.99 0.49 10.27
C LEU A 52 -12.67 1.65 11.02
N GLY A 53 -12.96 2.72 10.30
CA GLY A 53 -13.58 3.94 10.80
C GLY A 53 -15.08 4.01 10.52
N SER A 54 -15.61 5.23 10.46
CA SER A 54 -17.02 5.48 10.17
C SER A 54 -17.40 5.10 8.74
N ILE A 55 -18.70 4.95 8.51
CA ILE A 55 -19.24 4.74 7.16
C ILE A 55 -19.07 6.01 6.35
N THR A 56 -18.51 5.87 5.16
CA THR A 56 -18.22 6.94 4.22
C THR A 56 -18.41 6.45 2.79
N ARG A 57 -18.22 7.35 1.82
CA ARG A 57 -18.08 7.00 0.41
C ARG A 57 -16.61 7.07 0.01
N GLY A 58 -16.18 6.16 -0.86
CA GLY A 58 -14.76 6.08 -1.19
C GLY A 58 -14.40 5.12 -2.33
N ILE A 59 -13.10 4.86 -2.41
CA ILE A 59 -12.46 3.89 -3.32
C ILE A 59 -12.16 2.64 -2.50
N ARG A 60 -12.46 1.45 -3.02
CA ARG A 60 -12.19 0.19 -2.30
C ARG A 60 -10.70 0.07 -1.96
N THR A 61 -10.38 -0.49 -0.81
CA THR A 61 -9.00 -0.84 -0.43
C THR A 61 -9.00 -2.20 0.25
N SER A 62 -7.83 -2.68 0.68
CA SER A 62 -7.67 -3.97 1.32
C SER A 62 -8.28 -5.09 0.46
N LEU A 63 -8.84 -6.15 1.04
CA LEU A 63 -9.41 -7.29 0.30
C LEU A 63 -10.57 -6.93 -0.63
N ALA A 64 -11.19 -5.77 -0.44
CA ALA A 64 -12.25 -5.30 -1.33
C ALA A 64 -11.70 -4.68 -2.62
N ALA A 65 -10.39 -4.45 -2.72
CA ALA A 65 -9.78 -3.90 -3.92
C ALA A 65 -9.82 -4.88 -5.10
N PRO A 66 -9.89 -4.38 -6.35
CA PRO A 66 -9.99 -5.22 -7.54
C PRO A 66 -8.86 -6.24 -7.72
N ILE A 67 -7.66 -5.97 -7.18
CA ILE A 67 -6.50 -6.87 -7.29
C ILE A 67 -6.78 -8.28 -6.76
N PHE A 68 -7.68 -8.41 -5.79
CA PHE A 68 -8.06 -9.70 -5.20
C PHE A 68 -9.13 -10.46 -6.02
N ASN A 69 -9.71 -9.88 -7.08
CA ASN A 69 -10.73 -10.52 -7.91
C ASN A 69 -11.91 -11.17 -7.14
N GLY A 70 -12.23 -10.65 -5.96
CA GLY A 70 -13.28 -11.20 -5.10
C GLY A 70 -12.86 -12.39 -4.23
N GLU A 71 -11.57 -12.73 -4.19
CA GLU A 71 -11.03 -13.71 -3.24
C GLU A 71 -11.24 -13.24 -1.80
N LEU A 72 -11.73 -14.14 -0.96
CA LEU A 72 -11.88 -13.91 0.49
C LEU A 72 -12.72 -12.67 0.85
N LEU A 73 -13.69 -12.28 0.01
CA LEU A 73 -14.60 -11.18 0.36
C LEU A 73 -15.28 -11.47 1.71
N SER A 74 -15.09 -10.54 2.65
CA SER A 74 -15.73 -10.59 3.96
C SER A 74 -17.26 -10.53 3.78
N ALA A 75 -17.99 -11.36 4.52
CA ALA A 75 -19.46 -11.43 4.50
C ALA A 75 -20.15 -10.19 5.15
N GLY A 76 -19.40 -9.12 5.43
CA GLY A 76 -19.90 -7.89 6.03
C GLY A 76 -20.66 -7.01 5.04
N GLU A 77 -21.62 -6.24 5.56
CA GLU A 77 -22.43 -5.30 4.77
C GLU A 77 -21.59 -4.20 4.11
N PHE A 78 -20.50 -3.78 4.77
CA PHE A 78 -19.63 -2.70 4.30
C PHE A 78 -18.20 -3.17 4.04
N VAL A 79 -17.63 -2.69 2.94
CA VAL A 79 -16.25 -2.93 2.55
C VAL A 79 -15.31 -1.82 3.03
N PRO A 80 -14.01 -2.09 3.26
CA PRO A 80 -13.03 -1.04 3.52
C PRO A 80 -12.86 -0.12 2.31
N VAL A 81 -12.83 1.19 2.56
CA VAL A 81 -12.64 2.22 1.54
C VAL A 81 -11.69 3.33 2.01
N TRP A 82 -10.89 3.87 1.10
CA TRP A 82 -10.31 5.20 1.31
C TRP A 82 -11.38 6.25 1.05
N SER A 83 -11.67 7.09 2.04
CA SER A 83 -12.61 8.20 1.94
C SER A 83 -12.26 9.08 0.73
N ASP A 84 -13.24 9.29 -0.13
CA ASP A 84 -13.04 10.08 -1.34
C ASP A 84 -14.38 10.66 -1.83
N PRO A 85 -14.51 11.99 -2.01
CA PRO A 85 -15.77 12.62 -2.42
C PRO A 85 -16.30 12.11 -3.78
N GLU A 86 -15.39 11.77 -4.69
CA GLU A 86 -15.70 11.22 -6.00
C GLU A 86 -15.81 9.69 -5.99
N GLY A 87 -15.54 9.04 -4.86
CA GLY A 87 -15.64 7.59 -4.70
C GLY A 87 -17.08 7.15 -4.93
N LYS A 88 -17.32 5.92 -5.40
CA LYS A 88 -18.69 5.43 -5.70
C LYS A 88 -19.21 4.44 -4.68
N ILE A 89 -18.34 3.93 -3.81
CA ILE A 89 -18.64 2.81 -2.94
C ILE A 89 -18.87 3.31 -1.52
N LYS A 90 -19.99 2.90 -0.91
CA LYS A 90 -20.25 3.11 0.52
C LYS A 90 -19.53 2.03 1.31
N GLY A 91 -18.74 2.41 2.31
CA GLY A 91 -17.87 1.50 3.02
C GLY A 91 -17.33 2.08 4.32
N LEU A 92 -16.54 1.30 5.04
CA LEU A 92 -15.88 1.72 6.28
C LEU A 92 -14.56 2.41 5.94
N ALA A 93 -14.36 3.61 6.50
CA ALA A 93 -13.18 4.41 6.24
C ALA A 93 -11.88 3.70 6.69
N VAL A 94 -10.86 3.74 5.84
CA VAL A 94 -9.49 3.33 6.14
C VAL A 94 -8.58 4.55 5.96
N GLU A 95 -7.83 4.91 6.99
CA GLU A 95 -6.85 6.00 6.90
C GLU A 95 -5.70 5.57 5.97
N PRO A 96 -5.50 6.25 4.82
CA PRO A 96 -4.44 5.90 3.90
C PRO A 96 -3.06 6.18 4.50
N LEU A 97 -2.02 5.54 3.97
CA LEU A 97 -0.63 5.84 4.37
C LEU A 97 -0.26 7.32 4.15
N PHE A 98 -0.92 7.98 3.20
CA PHE A 98 -0.79 9.42 2.99
C PHE A 98 -2.05 10.01 2.36
N LYS A 99 -2.38 11.26 2.68
CA LYS A 99 -3.62 11.93 2.24
C LYS A 99 -3.82 12.02 0.73
N SER A 100 -2.77 11.90 -0.09
CA SER A 100 -2.89 11.94 -1.55
C SER A 100 -3.18 10.58 -2.19
N VAL A 101 -3.29 9.50 -1.40
CA VAL A 101 -3.56 8.15 -1.92
C VAL A 101 -4.82 8.09 -2.78
N PRO A 102 -6.01 8.59 -2.35
CA PRO A 102 -7.22 8.54 -3.18
C PRO A 102 -7.05 9.19 -4.56
N TYR A 103 -6.27 10.27 -4.62
CA TYR A 103 -5.95 10.97 -5.87
C TYR A 103 -4.98 10.17 -6.75
N ALA A 104 -3.98 9.52 -6.15
CA ALA A 104 -2.92 8.78 -6.85
C ALA A 104 -3.47 7.48 -7.47
N VAL A 105 -4.25 6.71 -6.71
CA VAL A 105 -4.77 5.40 -7.15
C VAL A 105 -5.78 5.49 -8.30
N ARG A 106 -6.36 6.67 -8.54
CA ARG A 106 -7.20 6.94 -9.71
C ARG A 106 -6.41 7.02 -11.02
N ARG A 107 -5.12 7.32 -10.94
CA ARG A 107 -4.25 7.59 -12.11
C ARG A 107 -3.33 6.43 -12.44
N ASP A 108 -3.14 5.52 -11.50
CA ASP A 108 -2.16 4.45 -11.57
C ASP A 108 -2.74 3.20 -10.92
N SER A 109 -3.14 2.25 -11.76
CA SER A 109 -3.73 0.97 -11.35
C SER A 109 -2.74 0.08 -10.63
N ASP A 110 -1.46 0.18 -11.00
CA ASP A 110 -0.38 -0.63 -10.47
C ASP A 110 -0.05 -0.14 -9.05
N PHE A 111 0.02 1.18 -8.87
CA PHE A 111 0.16 1.78 -7.54
C PHE A 111 -1.06 1.53 -6.66
N TYR A 112 -2.27 1.52 -7.22
CA TYR A 112 -3.48 1.11 -6.50
C TYR A 112 -3.35 -0.33 -5.98
N ALA A 113 -3.00 -1.29 -6.84
CA ALA A 113 -2.82 -2.68 -6.43
C ALA A 113 -1.85 -2.82 -5.25
N LEU A 114 -0.68 -2.17 -5.34
CA LEU A 114 0.31 -2.17 -4.26
C LEU A 114 -0.24 -1.62 -2.95
N LEU A 115 -0.86 -0.44 -2.97
CA LEU A 115 -1.38 0.19 -1.75
C LEU A 115 -2.53 -0.61 -1.12
N ALA A 116 -3.37 -1.24 -1.94
CA ALA A 116 -4.42 -2.12 -1.45
C ALA A 116 -3.85 -3.37 -0.77
N LEU A 117 -2.81 -3.99 -1.34
CA LEU A 117 -2.10 -5.12 -0.73
C LEU A 117 -1.48 -4.72 0.62
N VAL A 118 -0.88 -3.53 0.70
CA VAL A 118 -0.36 -2.98 1.96
C VAL A 118 -1.46 -2.81 3.01
N ASP A 119 -2.62 -2.26 2.62
CA ASP A 119 -3.76 -2.15 3.53
C ASP A 119 -4.33 -3.50 3.98
N SER A 120 -4.30 -4.53 3.11
CA SER A 120 -4.63 -5.92 3.50
C SER A 120 -3.65 -6.47 4.54
N ILE A 121 -2.37 -6.13 4.47
CA ILE A 121 -1.39 -6.50 5.50
C ILE A 121 -1.65 -5.74 6.81
N ARG A 122 -2.00 -4.45 6.74
CA ARG A 122 -2.28 -3.60 7.91
C ARG A 122 -3.55 -4.02 8.65
N LEU A 123 -4.64 -4.30 7.91
CA LEU A 123 -5.98 -4.56 8.47
C LEU A 123 -6.33 -6.03 8.62
N GLY A 124 -5.88 -6.88 7.69
CA GLY A 124 -6.45 -8.22 7.49
C GLY A 124 -6.21 -9.21 8.63
N GLN A 125 -6.94 -10.31 8.63
CA GLN A 125 -6.70 -11.48 9.49
C GLN A 125 -5.51 -12.30 9.00
N PRO A 126 -4.96 -13.25 9.80
CA PRO A 126 -3.76 -14.00 9.43
C PRO A 126 -3.77 -14.61 8.01
N ARG A 127 -4.91 -15.20 7.58
CA ARG A 127 -5.07 -15.75 6.23
C ARG A 127 -4.99 -14.68 5.14
N GLU A 128 -5.65 -13.55 5.38
CA GLU A 128 -5.74 -12.42 4.45
C GLU A 128 -4.40 -11.71 4.29
N ARG A 129 -3.69 -11.51 5.42
CA ARG A 129 -2.34 -10.96 5.41
C ARG A 129 -1.37 -11.85 4.64
N LYS A 130 -1.50 -13.17 4.79
CA LYS A 130 -0.67 -14.13 4.05
C LYS A 130 -0.91 -14.02 2.55
N LEU A 131 -2.17 -14.06 2.12
CA LEU A 131 -2.52 -13.86 0.70
C LEU A 131 -1.95 -12.54 0.15
N ALA A 132 -2.16 -11.43 0.86
CA ALA A 132 -1.66 -10.13 0.44
C ALA A 132 -0.13 -10.05 0.40
N ALA A 133 0.56 -10.72 1.33
CA ALA A 133 2.02 -10.79 1.36
C ALA A 133 2.58 -11.57 0.16
N ASP A 134 1.97 -12.73 -0.17
CA ASP A 134 2.35 -13.56 -1.30
C ASP A 134 2.14 -12.79 -2.62
N MET A 135 0.97 -12.17 -2.81
CA MET A 135 0.67 -11.35 -4.00
C MET A 135 1.56 -10.11 -4.12
N LEU A 136 1.92 -9.46 -3.00
CA LEU A 136 2.83 -8.32 -3.00
C LEU A 136 4.22 -8.71 -3.49
N ALA A 137 4.72 -9.86 -3.02
CA ALA A 137 6.02 -10.38 -3.45
C ALA A 137 6.02 -10.66 -4.96
N ASP A 138 5.02 -11.39 -5.45
CA ASP A 138 4.88 -11.72 -6.87
C ASP A 138 4.81 -10.47 -7.75
N LEU A 139 3.99 -9.49 -7.37
CA LEU A 139 3.81 -8.26 -8.12
C LEU A 139 5.12 -7.45 -8.21
N MET A 140 5.81 -7.27 -7.09
CA MET A 140 7.05 -6.49 -7.04
C MET A 140 8.23 -7.21 -7.70
N GLU A 141 8.28 -8.55 -7.68
CA GLU A 141 9.29 -9.32 -8.41
C GLU A 141 9.08 -9.26 -9.93
N SER A 142 7.83 -9.22 -10.38
CA SER A 142 7.49 -9.11 -11.81
C SER A 142 8.00 -7.82 -12.45
N TRP A 143 8.05 -6.71 -11.69
CA TRP A 143 8.54 -5.41 -12.17
C TRP A 143 10.05 -5.22 -12.02
N GLY A 144 10.73 -6.14 -11.32
CA GLY A 144 12.19 -6.12 -11.15
C GLY A 144 12.96 -6.72 -12.32
N LYS A 145 12.27 -7.36 -13.27
CA LYS A 145 12.81 -7.93 -14.52
C LYS A 145 12.70 -6.91 -15.65
#